data_AF-A0A5C7S9P8-F1
#
_entry.id   AF-A0A5C7S9P8-F1
#
_cell.length_a   1.000
_cell.length_b   1.000
_cell.length_c   1.000
_cell.angle_alpha   90.00
_cell.angle_beta   90.00
_cell.angle_gamma   90.00
#
_symmetry.space_group_name_H-M   'P 1'
#
loop_
_entity.id
_entity.type
_entity.pdbx_description
1 polymer ?
#
loop_
_entity_poly.entity_id
_entity_poly.type
_entity_poly.pdbx_seq_one_letter_code
_entity_poly.pdbx_strand_id
1 'polypeptide(L)'
;MQEMILRMQTLLTERIDRTHQKLIAAEERASQLQIYEAEINALKSELEEMRKAAGEQEIRSRKIETENAILLKQVPLLKKTVIELENSKRASEGQIYQLRDAIQRLTQELGRTVKVFLPNVRGGLYKKKLSLAEKARMLISNDIIDPVWYLEHHSDVAAAGMDAATHYILHGAGEGRAAKPFLNEKSQGSD
;
A
#
# COMPACT_ATOMS: atom_id res chain seq x y z
N MET A 1 -52.68 -7.55 -90.93
CA MET A 1 -53.13 -8.25 -89.71
C MET A 1 -51.95 -8.89 -88.96
N GLN A 2 -51.11 -9.70 -89.61
CA GLN A 2 -49.92 -10.29 -88.99
C GLN A 2 -48.89 -9.25 -88.48
N GLU A 3 -48.60 -8.19 -89.23
CA GLU A 3 -47.67 -7.14 -88.76
C GLU A 3 -48.16 -6.41 -87.50
N MET A 4 -49.48 -6.18 -87.39
CA MET A 4 -50.09 -5.54 -86.22
C MET A 4 -49.98 -6.44 -84.98
N ILE A 5 -50.18 -7.75 -85.15
CA ILE A 5 -50.02 -8.75 -84.09
C ILE A 5 -48.56 -8.80 -83.64
N LEU A 6 -47.60 -8.82 -84.58
CA LEU A 6 -46.18 -8.83 -84.27
C LEU A 6 -45.77 -7.57 -83.50
N ARG A 7 -46.23 -6.38 -83.92
CA ARG A 7 -45.95 -5.12 -83.24
C ARG A 7 -46.55 -5.07 -81.83
N MET A 8 -47.76 -5.61 -81.64
CA MET A 8 -48.36 -5.74 -80.31
C MET A 8 -47.57 -6.71 -79.43
N GLN A 9 -47.10 -7.83 -79.97
CA GLN A 9 -46.26 -8.79 -79.24
C GLN A 9 -44.94 -8.13 -78.80
N THR A 10 -44.24 -7.42 -79.69
CA THR A 10 -42.99 -6.71 -79.35
C THR A 10 -43.20 -5.69 -78.23
N LEU A 11 -44.26 -4.87 -78.32
CA LEU A 11 -44.58 -3.89 -77.28
C LEU A 11 -44.92 -4.52 -75.93
N LEU A 12 -45.60 -5.67 -75.94
CA LEU A 12 -45.89 -6.44 -74.73
C LEU A 12 -44.61 -7.00 -74.11
N THR A 13 -43.71 -7.58 -74.92
CA THR A 13 -42.41 -8.08 -74.46
C THR A 13 -41.57 -6.97 -73.84
N GLU A 14 -41.40 -5.83 -74.53
CA GLU A 14 -40.66 -4.69 -73.97
C GLU A 14 -41.26 -4.18 -72.66
N ARG A 15 -42.59 -4.17 -72.55
CA ARG A 15 -43.26 -3.77 -71.31
C ARG A 15 -43.01 -4.78 -70.20
N ILE A 16 -43.07 -6.08 -70.49
CA ILE A 16 -42.76 -7.15 -69.54
C ILE A 16 -41.31 -7.03 -69.05
N ASP A 17 -40.36 -6.83 -69.97
CA ASP A 17 -38.94 -6.68 -69.62
C ASP A 17 -38.69 -5.46 -68.74
N ARG A 18 -39.27 -4.30 -69.07
CA ARG A 18 -39.17 -3.09 -68.23
C ARG A 18 -39.80 -3.31 -66.86
N THR A 19 -40.92 -4.02 -66.76
CA THR A 19 -41.51 -4.34 -65.46
C THR A 19 -40.67 -5.31 -64.66
N HIS A 20 -40.06 -6.30 -65.32
CA HIS A 20 -39.19 -7.28 -64.67
C HIS A 20 -37.91 -6.63 -64.14
N GLN A 21 -37.27 -5.75 -64.92
CA GLN A 21 -36.11 -4.97 -64.44
C GLN A 21 -36.45 -4.07 -63.25
N LYS A 22 -37.63 -3.44 -63.25
CA LYS A 22 -38.10 -2.65 -62.10
C LYS A 22 -38.37 -3.52 -60.87
N LEU A 23 -38.86 -4.74 -61.06
CA LEU A 23 -39.08 -5.70 -59.97
C LEU A 23 -37.74 -6.11 -59.35
N ILE A 24 -36.75 -6.50 -60.15
CA ILE A 24 -35.40 -6.84 -59.67
C ILE A 24 -34.79 -5.68 -58.87
N ALA A 25 -34.82 -4.46 -59.42
CA ALA A 25 -34.31 -3.29 -58.72
C ALA A 25 -35.09 -2.97 -57.43
N ALA A 26 -36.38 -3.31 -57.36
CA ALA A 26 -37.18 -3.16 -56.14
C ALA A 26 -36.83 -4.24 -55.10
N GLU A 27 -36.57 -5.47 -55.54
CA GLU A 27 -36.13 -6.58 -54.69
C GLU A 27 -34.75 -6.30 -54.09
N GLU A 28 -33.79 -5.82 -54.91
CA GLU A 28 -32.46 -5.41 -54.42
C GLU A 28 -32.55 -4.30 -53.38
N ARG A 29 -33.41 -3.29 -53.61
CA ARG A 29 -33.67 -2.22 -52.63
C ARG A 29 -34.29 -2.76 -51.35
N ALA A 30 -35.21 -3.73 -51.45
CA ALA A 30 -35.82 -4.34 -50.28
C ALA A 30 -34.78 -5.12 -49.45
N SER A 31 -33.88 -5.87 -50.10
CA SER A 31 -32.75 -6.53 -49.43
C SER A 31 -31.82 -5.52 -48.76
N GLN A 32 -31.52 -4.41 -49.42
CA GLN A 32 -30.67 -3.36 -48.84
C GLN A 32 -31.33 -2.71 -47.61
N LEU A 33 -32.64 -2.47 -47.66
CA LEU A 33 -33.39 -1.94 -46.51
C LEU A 33 -33.37 -2.90 -45.31
N GLN A 34 -33.45 -4.21 -45.54
CA GLN A 34 -33.32 -5.20 -44.47
C GLN A 34 -31.96 -5.16 -43.80
N ILE A 35 -30.88 -4.96 -44.57
CA ILE A 35 -29.52 -4.83 -44.02
C ILE A 35 -29.43 -3.57 -43.16
N TYR A 36 -29.91 -2.42 -43.65
CA TYR A 36 -29.90 -1.19 -42.87
C TYR A 36 -30.77 -1.28 -41.62
N GLU A 37 -31.91 -1.98 -41.67
CA GLU A 37 -32.74 -2.21 -40.49
C GLU A 37 -32.00 -3.04 -39.43
N ALA A 38 -31.29 -4.09 -39.85
CA ALA A 38 -30.44 -4.87 -38.95
C ALA A 38 -29.33 -4.03 -38.32
N GLU A 39 -28.67 -3.18 -39.11
CA GLU A 39 -27.61 -2.27 -38.64
C GLU A 39 -28.15 -1.23 -37.64
N ILE A 40 -29.30 -0.62 -37.94
CA ILE A 40 -29.97 0.31 -37.02
C ILE A 40 -30.31 -0.37 -35.69
N ASN A 41 -30.78 -1.62 -35.73
CA ASN A 41 -31.12 -2.35 -34.52
C ASN A 41 -29.86 -2.71 -33.69
N ALA A 42 -28.76 -3.07 -34.35
CA ALA A 42 -27.48 -3.29 -33.68
C ALA A 42 -26.97 -2.02 -33.00
N LEU A 43 -26.95 -0.89 -33.73
CA LEU A 43 -26.53 0.41 -33.19
C LEU A 43 -27.41 0.89 -32.02
N LYS A 44 -28.73 0.62 -32.08
CA LYS A 44 -29.62 0.91 -30.95
C LYS A 44 -29.27 0.09 -29.71
N SER A 45 -28.95 -1.19 -29.88
CA SER A 45 -28.53 -2.04 -28.77
C SER A 45 -27.24 -1.54 -28.13
N GLU A 46 -26.25 -1.20 -28.96
CA GLU A 46 -24.96 -0.65 -28.51
C GLU A 46 -25.14 0.69 -27.76
N LEU A 47 -26.01 1.57 -28.27
CA LEU A 47 -26.34 2.83 -27.60
C LEU A 47 -26.95 2.61 -26.21
N GLU A 48 -27.84 1.63 -26.06
CA GLU A 48 -28.45 1.29 -24.78
C GLU A 48 -27.43 0.70 -23.80
N GLU A 49 -26.50 -0.12 -24.26
CA GLU A 49 -25.39 -0.59 -23.43
C GLU A 49 -24.48 0.54 -22.97
N MET A 50 -24.10 1.45 -23.87
CA MET A 50 -23.31 2.63 -23.52
C MET A 50 -24.03 3.54 -22.52
N ARG A 51 -25.35 3.71 -22.64
CA ARG A 51 -26.14 4.49 -21.69
C ARG A 51 -26.15 3.86 -20.30
N LYS A 52 -26.29 2.54 -20.22
CA LYS A 52 -26.19 1.81 -18.94
C LYS A 52 -24.82 1.99 -18.31
N ALA A 53 -23.75 1.78 -19.08
CA ALA A 53 -22.38 1.95 -18.60
C ALA A 53 -22.11 3.40 -18.14
N ALA A 54 -22.62 4.40 -18.86
CA ALA A 54 -22.51 5.80 -18.46
C ALA A 54 -23.24 6.09 -17.14
N GLY A 55 -24.44 5.53 -16.94
CA GLY A 55 -25.19 5.66 -15.69
C GLY A 55 -24.47 5.01 -14.50
N GLU A 56 -23.91 3.82 -14.69
CA GLU A 56 -23.09 3.15 -13.67
C GLU A 56 -21.84 3.97 -13.31
N GLN A 57 -21.17 4.53 -14.31
CA GLN A 57 -19.98 5.35 -14.11
C GLN A 57 -20.32 6.65 -13.38
N GLU A 58 -21.47 7.27 -13.65
CA GLU A 58 -21.93 8.46 -12.94
C GLU A 58 -22.19 8.16 -11.45
N ILE A 59 -22.85 7.04 -11.14
CA ILE A 59 -23.07 6.59 -9.76
C ILE A 59 -21.72 6.37 -9.05
N ARG A 60 -20.75 5.75 -9.74
CA ARG A 60 -19.40 5.54 -9.21
C ARG A 60 -18.68 6.85 -8.92
N SER A 61 -18.76 7.83 -9.83
CA SER A 61 -18.16 9.16 -9.64
C SER A 61 -18.75 9.85 -8.42
N ARG A 62 -20.09 9.87 -8.30
CA ARG A 62 -20.78 10.46 -7.15
C ARG A 62 -20.36 9.80 -5.83
N LYS A 63 -20.22 8.47 -5.81
CA LYS A 63 -19.73 7.76 -4.62
C LYS A 63 -18.32 8.22 -4.23
N ILE A 64 -17.39 8.25 -5.19
CA ILE A 64 -16.01 8.72 -4.98
C ILE A 64 -16.00 10.17 -4.48
N GLU A 65 -16.82 11.05 -5.04
CA GLU A 65 -16.94 12.45 -4.61
C GLU A 65 -17.41 12.55 -3.15
N THR A 66 -18.40 11.74 -2.75
CA THR A 66 -18.87 11.72 -1.35
C THR A 66 -17.80 11.21 -0.39
N GLU A 67 -17.08 10.15 -0.75
CA GLU A 67 -15.96 9.62 0.04
C GLU A 67 -14.83 10.64 0.18
N ASN A 68 -14.45 11.30 -0.92
CA ASN A 68 -13.46 12.37 -0.92
C ASN A 68 -13.89 13.55 -0.04
N ALA A 69 -15.17 13.94 -0.06
CA ALA A 69 -15.68 14.99 0.79
C ALA A 69 -15.59 14.65 2.28
N ILE A 70 -15.82 13.38 2.65
CA ILE A 70 -15.66 12.89 4.03
C ILE A 70 -14.18 12.92 4.43
N LEU A 71 -13.29 12.40 3.59
CA LEU A 71 -11.85 12.39 3.85
C LEU A 71 -11.28 13.80 4.03
N LEU A 72 -11.70 14.74 3.16
CA LEU A 72 -11.29 16.14 3.26
C LEU A 72 -11.70 16.80 4.59
N LYS A 73 -12.83 16.41 5.18
CA LYS A 73 -13.25 16.88 6.51
C LYS A 73 -12.40 16.30 7.63
N GLN A 74 -11.80 15.12 7.45
CA GLN A 74 -10.96 14.46 8.46
C GLN A 74 -9.52 15.00 8.48
N VAL A 75 -8.97 15.42 7.35
CA VAL A 75 -7.60 15.98 7.24
C VAL A 75 -7.28 17.06 8.29
N PRO A 76 -8.10 18.12 8.51
CA PRO A 76 -7.77 19.15 9.49
C PRO A 76 -7.79 18.63 10.93
N LEU A 77 -8.67 17.68 11.26
CA LEU A 77 -8.74 17.05 12.57
C LEU A 77 -7.45 16.27 12.84
N LEU A 78 -7.01 15.46 11.87
CA LEU A 78 -5.75 14.71 11.97
C LEU A 78 -4.53 15.63 12.08
N LYS A 79 -4.50 16.74 11.33
CA LYS A 79 -3.42 17.74 11.48
C LYS A 79 -3.38 18.33 12.88
N LYS A 80 -4.55 18.63 13.46
CA LYS A 80 -4.64 19.15 14.83
C LYS A 80 -4.12 18.13 15.84
N THR A 81 -4.52 16.86 15.73
CA THR A 81 -4.07 15.82 16.66
C THR A 81 -2.57 15.57 16.56
N VAL A 82 -1.99 15.63 15.36
CA VAL A 82 -0.52 15.54 15.17
C VAL A 82 0.19 16.68 15.92
N ILE A 83 -0.28 17.91 15.78
CA ILE A 83 0.31 19.07 16.49
C ILE A 83 0.20 18.90 18.01
N GLU A 84 -0.96 18.44 18.51
CA GLU A 84 -1.17 18.18 19.95
C GLU A 84 -0.20 17.10 20.47
N LEU A 85 -0.01 16.02 19.72
CA LEU A 85 0.92 14.95 20.06
C LEU A 85 2.38 15.41 20.03
N GLU A 86 2.78 16.21 19.04
CA GLU A 86 4.13 16.78 18.96
C GLU A 86 4.44 17.68 20.16
N ASN A 87 3.49 18.51 20.57
CA ASN A 87 3.65 19.38 21.73
C ASN A 87 3.78 18.56 23.03
N SER A 88 2.96 17.51 23.19
CA SER A 88 3.06 16.59 24.32
C SER A 88 4.41 15.87 24.37
N LYS A 89 4.87 15.35 23.22
CA LYS A 89 6.19 14.70 23.08
C LYS A 89 7.32 15.64 23.50
N ARG A 90 7.33 16.88 22.97
CA ARG A 90 8.33 17.89 23.34
C ARG A 90 8.33 18.18 24.84
N ALA A 91 7.15 18.25 25.47
CA ALA A 91 7.04 18.49 26.90
C ALA A 91 7.66 17.34 27.71
N SER A 92 7.34 16.09 27.36
CA SER A 92 7.91 14.90 28.00
C SER A 92 9.43 14.81 27.78
N GLU A 93 9.92 15.13 26.58
CA GLU A 93 11.37 15.20 26.31
C GLU A 93 12.05 16.23 27.22
N GLY A 94 11.45 17.41 27.41
CA GLY A 94 11.93 18.43 28.35
C GLY A 94 12.03 17.89 29.79
N GLN A 95 11.02 17.15 30.25
CA GLN A 95 11.04 16.51 31.57
C GLN A 95 12.16 15.48 31.70
N ILE A 96 12.40 14.66 30.66
CA ILE A 96 13.49 13.68 30.64
C ILE A 96 14.85 14.38 30.76
N TYR A 97 15.04 15.50 30.07
CA TYR A 97 16.27 16.28 30.21
C TYR A 97 16.47 16.82 31.63
N GLN A 98 15.41 17.36 32.25
CA GLN A 98 15.46 17.83 33.64
C GLN A 98 15.79 16.71 34.62
N LEU A 99 15.16 15.54 34.47
CA LEU A 99 15.43 14.37 35.30
C LEU A 99 16.86 13.86 35.13
N ARG A 100 17.37 13.80 33.89
CA ARG A 100 18.76 13.41 33.61
C ARG A 100 19.74 14.36 34.29
N ASP A 101 19.51 15.67 34.20
CA ASP A 101 20.35 16.67 34.86
C ASP A 101 20.30 16.54 36.39
N ALA A 102 19.11 16.33 36.97
CA ALA A 102 18.95 16.10 38.40
C ALA A 102 19.69 14.84 38.88
N ILE A 103 19.57 13.72 38.16
CA ILE A 103 20.32 12.49 38.44
C ILE A 103 21.82 12.74 38.37
N GLN A 104 22.29 13.50 37.37
CA GLN A 104 23.71 13.82 37.22
C GLN A 104 24.24 14.65 38.39
N ARG A 105 23.49 15.68 38.84
CA ARG A 105 23.85 16.47 40.03
C ARG A 105 23.88 15.61 41.29
N LEU A 106 22.85 14.79 41.52
CA LEU A 106 22.81 13.87 42.65
C LEU A 106 23.97 12.89 42.63
N THR A 107 24.31 12.34 41.46
CA THR A 107 25.46 11.44 41.31
C THR A 107 26.78 12.14 41.63
N GLN A 108 26.94 13.40 41.23
CA GLN A 108 28.12 14.21 41.56
C GLN A 108 28.20 14.52 43.06
N GLU A 109 27.10 14.93 43.68
CA GLU A 109 27.02 15.19 45.13
C GLU A 109 27.31 13.92 45.95
N LEU A 110 26.74 12.79 45.54
CA LEU A 110 27.02 11.50 46.15
C LEU A 110 28.50 11.14 45.99
N GLY A 111 29.07 11.33 44.79
CA GLY A 111 30.48 11.09 44.53
C GLY A 111 31.41 11.95 45.39
N ARG A 112 31.08 13.23 45.60
CA ARG A 112 31.79 14.13 46.52
C ARG A 112 31.71 13.65 47.95
N THR A 113 30.51 13.33 48.41
CA THR A 113 30.26 12.84 49.78
C THR A 113 31.03 11.56 50.04
N VAL A 114 30.94 10.57 49.14
CA VAL A 114 31.70 9.33 49.21
C VAL A 114 33.21 9.61 49.25
N LYS A 115 33.72 10.55 48.43
CA LYS A 115 35.15 10.91 48.44
C LYS A 115 35.61 11.52 49.78
N VAL A 116 34.75 12.28 50.47
CA VAL A 116 35.07 12.90 51.77
C VAL A 116 35.08 11.85 52.89
N PHE A 117 34.04 11.02 52.97
CA PHE A 117 33.86 10.08 54.07
C PHE A 117 34.60 8.75 53.87
N LEU A 118 34.94 8.41 52.63
CA LEU A 118 35.57 7.15 52.25
C LEU A 118 36.73 7.40 51.24
N PRO A 119 37.80 8.11 51.64
CA PRO A 119 38.86 8.58 50.73
C PRO A 119 39.66 7.46 50.06
N ASN A 120 39.70 6.26 50.67
CA ASN A 120 40.36 5.07 50.13
C ASN A 120 39.42 4.16 49.32
N VAL A 121 38.14 4.51 49.22
CA VAL A 121 37.21 3.82 48.35
C VAL A 121 37.41 4.35 46.93
N ARG A 122 38.31 3.69 46.19
CA ARG A 122 38.44 3.88 44.74
C ARG A 122 37.17 3.39 44.05
N GLY A 123 36.24 4.29 43.72
CA GLY A 123 35.25 4.22 42.62
C GLY A 123 34.56 2.87 42.30
N GLY A 124 34.53 1.93 43.23
CA GLY A 124 34.35 0.51 42.94
C GLY A 124 33.45 -0.21 43.93
N LEU A 125 32.81 0.52 44.85
CA LEU A 125 31.65 -0.02 45.55
C LEU A 125 30.56 -0.23 44.50
N TYR A 126 30.28 -1.50 44.21
CA TYR A 126 29.35 -1.98 43.19
C TYR A 126 29.77 -1.82 41.71
N LYS A 127 30.95 -2.36 41.35
CA LYS A 127 31.03 -3.11 40.08
C LYS A 127 31.24 -4.58 40.40
N LYS A 128 30.16 -5.30 40.75
CA LYS A 128 30.17 -6.75 40.50
C LYS A 128 30.39 -6.85 38.99
N LYS A 129 31.60 -7.23 38.55
CA LYS A 129 31.85 -7.52 37.14
C LYS A 129 30.89 -8.66 36.81
N LEU A 130 29.75 -8.32 36.20
CA LEU A 130 28.86 -9.33 35.66
C LEU A 130 29.73 -10.22 34.76
N SER A 131 29.71 -11.51 35.06
CA SER A 131 30.25 -12.51 34.16
C SER A 131 29.64 -12.34 32.78
N LEU A 132 30.37 -12.75 31.75
CA LEU A 132 29.90 -12.67 30.37
C LEU A 132 28.53 -13.36 30.21
N ALA A 133 28.32 -14.47 30.93
CA ALA A 133 27.05 -15.18 30.99
C ALA A 133 25.91 -14.36 31.63
N GLU A 134 26.17 -13.62 32.72
CA GLU A 134 25.16 -12.72 33.29
C GLU A 134 24.81 -11.58 32.32
N LYS A 135 25.79 -11.03 31.60
CA LYS A 135 25.53 -10.00 30.58
C LYS A 135 24.72 -10.56 29.40
N ALA A 136 25.08 -11.74 28.91
CA ALA A 136 24.36 -12.43 27.83
C ALA A 136 22.90 -12.68 28.23
N ARG A 137 22.67 -13.17 29.47
CA ARG A 137 21.31 -13.33 30.02
C ARG A 137 20.54 -12.01 30.06
N MET A 138 21.16 -10.91 30.47
CA MET A 138 20.49 -9.61 30.49
C MET A 138 20.08 -9.12 29.10
N LEU A 139 20.87 -9.40 28.05
CA LEU A 139 20.49 -9.04 26.68
C LEU A 139 19.25 -9.80 26.23
N ILE A 140 19.19 -11.10 26.52
CA ILE A 140 18.04 -11.95 26.17
C ILE A 140 16.81 -11.52 26.99
N SER A 141 16.94 -11.34 28.31
CA SER A 141 15.81 -11.00 29.18
C SER A 141 15.20 -9.62 28.93
N ASN A 142 15.98 -8.67 28.42
CA ASN A 142 15.49 -7.33 28.08
C ASN A 142 15.13 -7.19 26.58
N ASP A 143 15.03 -8.29 25.85
CA ASP A 143 14.70 -8.30 24.42
C ASP A 143 15.65 -7.42 23.58
N ILE A 144 16.94 -7.37 23.94
CA ILE A 144 17.93 -6.56 23.19
C ILE A 144 18.48 -7.36 22.00
N ILE A 145 18.51 -8.69 22.10
CA ILE A 145 18.95 -9.63 21.07
C ILE A 145 17.91 -10.72 20.89
N ASP A 146 17.65 -11.10 19.64
CA ASP A 146 16.91 -12.31 19.30
C ASP A 146 17.94 -13.39 18.92
N PRO A 147 18.19 -14.39 19.79
CA PRO A 147 19.23 -15.39 19.55
C PRO A 147 18.97 -16.24 18.30
N VAL A 148 17.71 -16.53 17.98
CA VAL A 148 17.34 -17.37 16.85
C VAL A 148 17.62 -16.60 15.56
N TRP A 149 17.06 -15.40 15.46
CA TRP A 149 17.27 -14.55 14.30
C TRP A 149 18.75 -14.22 14.08
N TYR A 150 19.50 -13.94 15.14
CA TYR A 150 20.91 -13.58 15.07
C TYR A 150 21.77 -14.71 14.50
N LEU A 151 21.53 -15.96 14.89
CA LEU A 151 22.28 -17.12 14.37
C LEU A 151 21.88 -17.47 12.93
N GLU A 152 20.62 -17.25 12.57
CA GLU A 152 20.16 -17.42 11.18
C GLU A 152 20.79 -16.39 10.23
N HIS A 153 20.97 -15.15 10.69
CA HIS A 153 21.50 -14.05 9.88
C HIS A 153 23.03 -13.96 9.89
N HIS A 154 23.69 -14.58 10.86
CA HIS A 154 25.13 -14.61 11.01
C HIS A 154 25.64 -16.05 11.01
N SER A 155 25.63 -16.67 9.82
CA SER A 155 26.01 -18.07 9.62
C SER A 155 27.47 -18.36 9.99
N ASP A 156 28.35 -17.36 9.97
CA ASP A 156 29.71 -17.44 10.47
C ASP A 156 29.77 -17.69 11.99
N VAL A 157 28.84 -17.09 12.74
CA VAL A 157 28.70 -17.28 14.19
C VAL A 157 28.12 -18.66 14.49
N ALA A 158 27.11 -19.07 13.71
CA ALA A 158 26.53 -20.41 13.81
C ALA A 158 27.54 -21.52 13.48
N ALA A 159 28.33 -21.34 12.42
CA ALA A 159 29.39 -22.27 12.03
C ALA A 159 30.53 -22.34 13.06
N ALA A 160 30.82 -21.23 13.74
CA ALA A 160 31.76 -21.18 14.86
C ALA A 160 31.21 -21.80 16.16
N GLY A 161 29.92 -22.17 16.19
CA GLY A 161 29.26 -22.75 17.37
C GLY A 161 29.17 -21.81 18.57
N MET A 162 29.26 -20.49 18.35
CA MET A 162 29.17 -19.50 19.43
C MET A 162 27.72 -19.15 19.76
N ASP A 163 27.46 -18.91 21.04
CA ASP A 163 26.19 -18.37 21.51
C ASP A 163 25.96 -16.94 21.01
N ALA A 164 24.75 -16.63 20.55
CA ALA A 164 24.39 -15.36 19.92
C ALA A 164 24.67 -14.15 20.82
N ALA A 165 24.17 -14.19 22.06
CA ALA A 165 24.32 -13.10 23.02
C ALA A 165 25.79 -12.91 23.44
N THR A 166 26.52 -14.02 23.59
CA THR A 166 27.95 -14.01 23.88
C THR A 166 28.75 -13.40 22.73
N HIS A 167 28.50 -13.82 21.49
CA HIS A 167 29.17 -13.28 20.30
C HIS A 167 28.86 -11.80 20.11
N TYR A 168 27.59 -11.40 20.31
CA TYR A 168 27.19 -10.01 20.17
C TYR A 168 27.90 -9.08 21.16
N ILE A 169 28.09 -9.51 22.41
CA ILE A 169 28.82 -8.74 23.42
C ILE A 169 30.31 -8.62 23.08
N LEU A 170 30.92 -9.70 22.61
CA LEU A 170 32.37 -9.75 22.37
C LEU A 170 32.78 -9.09 21.04
N HIS A 171 31.96 -9.25 20.01
CA HIS A 171 32.30 -8.90 18.63
C HIS A 171 31.17 -8.13 17.94
N GLY A 172 29.95 -8.68 17.95
CA GLY A 172 28.86 -8.20 17.09
C GLY A 172 28.51 -6.71 17.25
N ALA A 173 28.45 -6.20 18.48
CA ALA A 173 28.18 -4.78 18.72
C ALA A 173 29.30 -3.86 18.23
N GLY A 174 30.56 -4.29 18.34
CA GLY A 174 31.72 -3.54 17.84
C GLY A 174 31.85 -3.60 16.31
N GLU A 175 31.36 -4.68 15.70
CA GLU A 175 31.28 -4.89 14.26
C GLU A 175 30.06 -4.21 13.62
N GLY A 176 29.14 -3.64 14.42
CA GLY A 176 27.92 -3.01 13.93
C GLY A 176 26.86 -3.99 13.43
N ARG A 177 26.91 -5.26 13.86
CA ARG A 177 25.88 -6.26 13.54
C ARG A 177 24.56 -5.90 14.21
N ALA A 178 23.45 -6.18 13.56
CA ALA A 178 22.14 -6.03 14.18
C ALA A 178 21.89 -7.18 15.16
N ALA A 179 21.37 -6.88 16.36
CA ALA A 179 21.07 -7.90 17.37
C ALA A 179 19.70 -8.57 17.17
N LYS A 180 18.78 -7.90 16.48
CA LYS A 180 17.42 -8.37 16.25
C LYS A 180 16.84 -7.69 15.00
N PRO A 181 15.73 -8.19 14.42
CA PRO A 181 15.09 -7.56 13.28
C PRO A 181 14.74 -6.10 13.57
N PHE A 182 14.87 -5.23 12.57
CA PHE A 182 14.27 -3.91 12.63
C PHE A 182 12.76 -4.07 12.52
N LEU A 183 12.04 -3.83 13.62
CA LEU A 183 10.59 -3.82 13.62
C LEU A 183 10.09 -2.56 12.88
N ASN A 184 9.89 -2.68 11.57
CA ASN A 184 9.06 -1.75 10.82
C ASN A 184 7.60 -2.15 11.08
N GLU A 185 7.00 -1.55 12.09
CA GLU A 185 5.60 -1.75 12.49
C GLU A 185 4.62 -1.08 11.50
N LYS A 186 4.80 -1.34 10.21
CA LYS A 186 3.92 -0.91 9.11
C LYS A 186 3.88 -1.95 8.00
N SER A 187 3.20 -3.05 8.28
CA SER A 187 2.50 -3.85 7.26
C SER A 187 1.83 -5.01 7.96
N GLN A 188 0.57 -4.86 8.34
CA GLN A 188 -0.51 -5.86 8.22
C GLN A 188 -1.82 -5.13 8.56
N GLY A 189 -2.25 -4.30 7.62
CA GLY A 189 -3.63 -3.89 7.50
C GLY A 189 -4.24 -4.69 6.36
N SER A 190 -5.25 -5.48 6.70
CA SER A 190 -6.42 -5.84 5.87
C SER A 190 -6.16 -6.38 4.46
N ASP A 191 -6.26 -7.70 4.32
CA ASP A 191 -7.13 -8.27 3.29
C ASP A 191 -8.58 -8.28 3.78
#